data_AF-A0A6J4QMI4-F1
#
_entry.id   AF-A0A6J4QMI4-F1
#
_cell.length_a   1.000
_cell.length_b   1.000
_cell.length_c   1.000
_cell.angle_alpha   90.00
_cell.angle_beta   90.00
_cell.angle_gamma   90.00
#
_symmetry.space_group_name_H-M   'P 1'
#
loop_
_entity.id
_entity.type
_entity.pdbx_description
1 polymer ?
#
loop_
_entity_poly.entity_id
_entity_poly.type
_entity_poly.pdbx_seq_one_letter_code
_entity_poly.pdbx_strand_id
1 'polypeptide(L)' 'MDTWTNKQWGAVIGAVVLLVITWLGVGAAALVVLGGVAGYFVGSFLDGELDLSDIQRRAQRRG' A
#
# COMPACT_ATOMS: atom_id res chain seq x y z
N MET A 1 -15.16 -19.99 -5.75
CA MET A 1 -13.89 -19.28 -6.02
C MET A 1 -13.08 -19.38 -4.76
N ASP A 2 -12.09 -20.26 -4.71
CA ASP A 2 -11.25 -20.40 -3.51
C ASP A 2 -10.36 -19.16 -3.39
N THR A 3 -10.66 -18.33 -2.40
CA THR A 3 -9.84 -17.19 -2.00
C THR A 3 -8.45 -17.71 -1.62
N TRP A 4 -7.43 -17.24 -2.35
CA TRP A 4 -6.05 -17.58 -2.08
C TRP A 4 -5.66 -17.24 -0.63
N THR A 5 -4.87 -18.11 -0.04
CA THR A 5 -4.32 -17.91 1.31
C THR A 5 -3.31 -16.76 1.32
N ASN A 6 -3.11 -16.13 2.49
CA ASN A 6 -2.11 -15.07 2.66
C ASN A 6 -0.69 -15.51 2.25
N LYS A 7 -0.37 -16.80 2.32
CA LYS A 7 0.92 -17.34 1.86
C LYS A 7 1.06 -17.23 0.34
N GLN A 8 0.01 -17.55 -0.41
CA GLN A 8 0.00 -17.47 -1.87
C GLN A 8 0.08 -16.01 -2.33
N TRP A 9 -0.68 -15.11 -1.69
CA TRP A 9 -0.59 -13.68 -1.94
C TRP A 9 0.80 -13.12 -1.64
N GLY A 10 1.39 -13.51 -0.51
CA GLY A 10 2.74 -13.12 -0.14
C GLY A 10 3.79 -13.58 -1.16
N ALA A 11 3.66 -14.81 -1.67
CA ALA A 11 4.57 -15.34 -2.69
C ALA A 11 4.49 -14.54 -4.00
N VAL A 12 3.27 -14.20 -4.46
CA VAL A 12 3.09 -13.43 -5.69
C VAL A 12 3.59 -12.00 -5.54
N ILE A 13 3.27 -11.33 -4.44
CA ILE A 13 3.77 -9.97 -4.17
C ILE A 13 5.31 -9.97 -4.12
N GLY A 14 5.91 -10.94 -3.41
CA GLY A 14 7.36 -11.07 -3.33
C GLY A 14 8.01 -11.31 -4.69
N ALA A 15 7.45 -12.20 -5.52
CA ALA A 15 7.94 -12.46 -6.86
C ALA A 15 7.86 -11.22 -7.77
N VAL A 16 6.75 -10.47 -7.71
CA VAL A 16 6.57 -9.23 -8.47
C VAL A 16 7.58 -8.17 -8.04
N VAL A 17 7.79 -7.96 -6.74
CA VAL A 17 8.77 -7.00 -6.23
C VAL A 17 10.18 -7.36 -6.72
N LEU A 18 10.57 -8.63 -6.62
CA LEU A 18 11.88 -9.09 -7.10
C LEU A 18 12.02 -8.91 -8.61
N LEU A 19 11.00 -9.24 -9.40
CA LEU A 19 11.00 -9.02 -10.84
C LEU A 19 11.21 -7.54 -11.19
N VAL A 20 10.52 -6.63 -10.50
CA VAL A 20 10.66 -5.18 -10.69
C VAL A 20 12.07 -4.71 -10.31
N ILE A 21 12.63 -5.21 -9.20
CA ILE A 21 14.01 -4.92 -8.79
C ILE A 21 15.01 -5.42 -9.84
N THR A 22 14.83 -6.63 -10.36
CA THR A 22 15.70 -7.20 -11.39
C THR A 22 15.65 -6.37 -12.68
N TRP A 23 14.49 -5.84 -13.05
CA TRP A 23 14.32 -5.11 -14.30
C TRP A 23 14.77 -3.64 -14.22
N LEU A 24 14.41 -2.94 -13.14
CA LEU A 24 14.63 -1.49 -13.00
C LEU A 24 15.81 -1.13 -12.09
N GLY A 25 16.33 -2.11 -11.35
CA GLY A 25 17.26 -1.88 -10.24
C GLY A 25 16.54 -1.48 -8.95
N VAL A 26 17.26 -1.63 -7.83
CA VAL A 26 16.71 -1.44 -6.47
C VAL A 26 16.16 -0.03 -6.26
N GLY A 27 16.87 1.01 -6.72
CA GLY A 27 16.48 2.40 -6.50
C GLY A 27 15.15 2.77 -7.18
N ALA A 28 15.02 2.44 -8.47
CA ALA A 28 13.78 2.69 -9.21
C ALA A 28 12.62 1.84 -8.68
N ALA A 29 12.87 0.58 -8.34
CA ALA A 29 11.86 -0.29 -7.73
C ALA A 29 11.32 0.27 -6.40
N ALA A 30 12.19 0.82 -5.54
CA ALA A 30 11.77 1.45 -4.29
C ALA A 30 10.86 2.66 -4.53
N LEU A 31 11.17 3.50 -5.52
CA LEU A 31 10.33 4.64 -5.89
C LEU A 31 8.95 4.21 -6.41
N VAL A 32 8.88 3.13 -7.19
CA VAL A 32 7.61 2.56 -7.68
C VAL A 32 6.75 2.08 -6.51
N VAL A 33 7.35 1.36 -5.56
CA VAL A 33 6.62 0.88 -4.37
C VAL A 33 6.12 2.06 -3.53
N LEU A 34 6.98 3.06 -3.26
CA LEU A 34 6.59 4.25 -2.50
C LEU A 34 5.50 5.06 -3.22
N GLY A 35 5.61 5.23 -4.53
CA GLY A 35 4.61 5.92 -5.35
C GLY A 35 3.27 5.18 -5.35
N GLY A 36 3.28 3.85 -5.44
CA GLY A 36 2.07 3.03 -5.33
C GLY A 36 1.41 3.15 -3.96
N VAL A 37 2.18 3.13 -2.88
CA VAL A 37 1.67 3.33 -1.52
C VAL A 37 1.09 4.74 -1.36
N ALA A 38 1.81 5.78 -1.80
CA ALA A 38 1.32 7.16 -1.76
C ALA A 38 0.03 7.33 -2.59
N GLY A 39 -0.01 6.78 -3.79
CA GLY A 39 -1.19 6.80 -4.67
C GLY A 39 -2.39 6.09 -4.06
N TYR A 40 -2.18 4.95 -3.39
CA TYR A 40 -3.23 4.26 -2.63
C TYR A 40 -3.84 5.17 -1.57
N PHE A 41 -3.01 5.81 -0.73
CA PHE A 41 -3.51 6.71 0.31
C PHE A 41 -4.20 7.95 -0.26
N VAL A 42 -3.68 8.53 -1.34
CA VAL A 42 -4.33 9.65 -2.03
C VAL A 42 -5.68 9.23 -2.60
N GLY A 43 -5.76 8.06 -3.25
CA GLY A 43 -7.01 7.49 -3.75
C GLY A 43 -8.03 7.28 -2.63
N SER A 44 -7.65 6.58 -1.56
CA SER A 44 -8.53 6.35 -0.40
C SER A 44 -8.97 7.63 0.31
N PHE A 45 -8.18 8.71 0.26
CA PHE A 45 -8.59 10.03 0.73
C PHE A 45 -9.67 10.64 -0.17
N LEU A 46 -9.49 10.55 -1.49
CA LEU A 46 -10.44 11.08 -2.48
C LEU A 46 -11.75 10.31 -2.50
N ASP A 47 -11.69 8.98 -2.32
CA ASP A 47 -12.85 8.09 -2.24
C ASP A 47 -13.61 8.24 -0.91
N GLY A 48 -13.09 9.03 0.04
CA GLY A 48 -13.71 9.25 1.34
C GLY A 48 -13.69 8.03 2.27
N GLU A 49 -12.97 6.96 1.91
CA GLU A 49 -12.75 5.79 2.76
C GLU A 49 -11.93 6.13 4.01
N LEU A 50 -11.01 7.10 3.88
CA LEU A 50 -10.30 7.65 5.01
C LEU A 50 -11.16 8.74 5.68
N ASP A 51 -12.02 8.34 6.63
CA ASP A 51 -12.72 9.30 7.48
C ASP A 51 -11.72 9.98 8.44
N LEU A 52 -11.07 11.03 7.93
CA LEU A 52 -10.12 11.84 8.70
C LEU A 52 -10.76 12.50 9.92
N SER A 53 -12.08 12.65 9.92
CA SER A 53 -12.86 13.15 11.06
C SER A 53 -12.75 12.22 12.27
N ASP A 54 -12.57 10.91 12.04
CA ASP A 54 -12.39 9.91 13.08
C ASP A 54 -10.95 9.90 13.63
N ILE A 55 -9.96 10.11 12.77
CA ILE A 55 -8.56 10.27 13.19
C ILE A 55 -8.40 11.56 14.00
N GLN A 56 -9.00 12.66 13.54
CA GLN A 56 -9.01 13.94 14.24
C GLN A 56 -9.74 13.85 15.58
N ARG A 57 -10.91 13.18 15.65
CA ARG A 57 -11.62 12.92 16.92
C ARG A 57 -10.82 12.09 17.90
N ARG A 58 -10.04 11.10 17.44
CA ARG A 58 -9.15 10.30 18.31
C ARG A 58 -7.94 11.09 18.78
N ALA A 59 -7.36 11.93 17.93
CA ALA A 59 -6.27 12.82 18.32
C ALA A 59 -6.74 13.87 19.35
N GLN A 60 -7.93 14.43 19.16
CA GLN A 60 -8.48 15.48 20.02
C GLN A 60 -9.06 14.95 21.36
N ARG A 61 -9.36 13.65 21.47
CA ARG A 61 -9.70 12.99 22.76
C ARG A 61 -8.47 12.64 23.62
N ARG A 62 -7.26 12.79 23.08
CA ARG A 62 -5.99 12.51 23.79
C ARG A 62 -5.22 13.77 24.19
N GLY A 63 -5.70 14.95 23.80
CA GLY A 63 -5.25 16.25 24.33
C GLY A 63 -6.23 16.76 25.37
#